data_AF-A0A3D5DRF8-F1
#
_entry.id   AF-A0A3D5DRF8-F1
#
_cell.length_a   1.000
_cell.length_b   1.000
_cell.length_c   1.000
_cell.angle_alpha   90.00
_cell.angle_beta   90.00
_cell.angle_gamma   90.00
#
_symmetry.space_group_name_H-M   'P 1'
#
loop_
_entity.id
_entity.type
_entity.pdbx_description
1 polymer ?
#
loop_
_entity_poly.entity_id
_entity_poly.type
_entity_poly.pdbx_seq_one_letter_code
_entity_poly.pdbx_strand_id
1 'polypeptide(L)'
;ASIVSDSWGGQEEEPIRAVFDLIFQLGASEGIGFFFSSGDFGYNSPLENPFSTHRQVDFPTSDPWVTSVGGTSLAVGRNRDYEFETGWGTLFDPLSASGGAWSPPPPGRYPEDYRYSGGGGVSTVYRQPFYQQAAVPAGLARHLPDGSVSPTPMRVIPDVSAVADPNTGMLVGLTARQPDGRTYAFSLARFGGTSLACPVFAGIEADAQQAAGFQLGFANPAIYARYRTAAFRDVTDHPLGPRHLFLVRNDYTNPATRMGPLVTVLASLGINGEGASALKAVTGYDDATGVGSPYLYVQSFTGSAGPGARLRAGLGP
;
A
#
# COMPACT_ATOMS: atom_id res chain seq x y z
N ALA A 1 13.24 -11.34 -15.63
CA ALA A 1 11.96 -11.66 -14.96
C ALA A 1 10.87 -10.84 -15.63
N SER A 2 9.61 -11.30 -15.69
CA SER A 2 8.48 -10.48 -16.19
C SER A 2 7.85 -9.61 -15.08
N ILE A 3 8.16 -9.90 -13.82
CA ILE A 3 7.69 -9.20 -12.63
C ILE A 3 8.92 -8.95 -11.74
N VAL A 4 9.08 -7.71 -11.30
CA VAL A 4 10.10 -7.26 -10.35
C VAL A 4 9.38 -6.60 -9.19
N SER A 5 9.54 -7.14 -7.99
CA SER A 5 8.98 -6.59 -6.75
C SER A 5 10.10 -6.02 -5.90
N ASP A 6 9.95 -4.75 -5.54
CA ASP A 6 10.91 -4.00 -4.74
C ASP A 6 10.21 -3.42 -3.50
N SER A 7 10.91 -3.48 -2.36
CA SER A 7 10.44 -3.01 -1.06
C SER A 7 11.45 -2.07 -0.42
N TRP A 8 11.75 -0.99 -1.14
CA TRP A 8 12.60 0.09 -0.72
C TRP A 8 12.08 1.40 -1.33
N GLY A 9 12.40 2.52 -0.70
CA GLY A 9 11.98 3.84 -1.12
C GLY A 9 12.79 4.92 -0.42
N GLY A 10 12.63 6.15 -0.89
CA GLY A 10 13.28 7.34 -0.36
C GLY A 10 12.55 8.59 -0.82
N GLN A 11 13.21 9.74 -0.68
CA GLN A 11 12.64 11.04 -1.05
C GLN A 11 12.31 11.06 -2.56
N GLU A 12 11.28 11.81 -2.94
CA GLU A 12 10.88 11.85 -4.35
C GLU A 12 11.96 12.54 -5.22
N GLU A 13 12.52 13.62 -4.70
CA GLU A 13 13.55 14.41 -5.37
C GLU A 13 14.95 13.83 -5.13
N GLU A 14 15.31 12.80 -5.89
CA GLU A 14 16.62 12.15 -5.82
C GLU A 14 17.45 12.36 -7.12
N PRO A 15 18.78 12.60 -7.05
CA PRO A 15 19.60 12.88 -8.23
C PRO A 15 19.62 11.79 -9.31
N ILE A 16 19.42 10.53 -8.91
CA ILE A 16 19.49 9.36 -9.81
C ILE A 16 18.14 9.02 -10.47
N ARG A 17 17.07 9.77 -10.14
CA ARG A 17 15.70 9.53 -10.62
C ARG A 17 15.60 9.37 -12.13
N ALA A 18 16.27 10.23 -12.91
CA ALA A 18 16.23 10.18 -14.37
C ALA A 18 16.81 8.88 -14.95
N VAL A 19 17.75 8.25 -14.25
CA VAL A 19 18.32 6.95 -14.67
C VAL A 19 17.32 5.83 -14.41
N PHE A 20 16.68 5.84 -13.25
CA PHE A 20 15.64 4.86 -12.92
C PHE A 20 14.41 4.98 -13.81
N ASP A 21 13.93 6.19 -14.09
CA ASP A 21 12.82 6.43 -15.03
C ASP A 21 13.12 5.81 -16.41
N LEU A 22 14.35 5.98 -16.93
CA LEU A 22 14.76 5.34 -18.18
C LEU A 22 14.77 3.81 -18.08
N ILE A 23 15.24 3.25 -16.95
CA ILE A 23 15.24 1.79 -16.71
C ILE A 23 13.80 1.26 -16.68
N PHE A 24 12.88 1.93 -16.00
CA PHE A 24 11.49 1.51 -15.92
C PHE A 24 10.78 1.63 -17.26
N GLN A 25 11.02 2.70 -18.03
CA GLN A 25 10.53 2.84 -19.40
C GLN A 25 11.02 1.71 -20.31
N LEU A 26 12.32 1.40 -20.27
CA LEU A 26 12.90 0.32 -21.06
C LEU A 26 12.30 -1.03 -20.66
N GLY A 27 12.28 -1.35 -19.36
CA GLY A 27 11.73 -2.61 -18.89
C GLY A 27 10.24 -2.75 -19.21
N ALA A 28 9.45 -1.68 -19.07
CA ALA A 28 8.04 -1.68 -19.48
C ALA A 28 7.88 -2.00 -20.98
N SER A 29 8.75 -1.46 -21.84
CA SER A 29 8.76 -1.75 -23.28
C SER A 29 9.17 -3.20 -23.60
N GLU A 30 9.94 -3.85 -22.73
CA GLU A 30 10.35 -5.24 -22.82
C GLU A 30 9.35 -6.22 -22.17
N GLY A 31 8.25 -5.73 -21.61
CA GLY A 31 7.24 -6.55 -20.94
C GLY A 31 7.56 -6.90 -19.49
N ILE A 32 8.35 -6.07 -18.81
CA ILE A 32 8.66 -6.19 -17.38
C ILE A 32 7.73 -5.25 -16.58
N GLY A 33 7.02 -5.80 -15.61
CA GLY A 33 6.30 -5.02 -14.59
C GLY A 33 7.17 -4.77 -13.38
N PHE A 34 7.29 -3.51 -12.95
CA PHE A 34 7.95 -3.10 -11.71
C PHE A 34 6.91 -2.72 -10.66
N PHE A 35 7.01 -3.33 -9.48
CA PHE A 35 6.09 -3.13 -8.37
C PHE A 35 6.88 -2.61 -7.18
N PHE A 36 6.46 -1.48 -6.62
CA PHE A 36 7.12 -0.86 -5.48
C PHE A 36 6.14 -0.62 -4.34
N SER A 37 6.57 -0.95 -3.12
CA SER A 37 5.92 -0.52 -1.88
C SER A 37 5.70 1.00 -1.89
N SER A 38 4.50 1.47 -1.53
CA SER A 38 4.19 2.91 -1.55
C SER A 38 4.80 3.71 -0.39
N GLY A 39 5.32 3.04 0.63
CA GLY A 39 5.88 3.64 1.84
C GLY A 39 5.13 3.21 3.11
N ASP A 40 5.77 3.37 4.27
CA ASP A 40 5.24 2.90 5.57
C ASP A 40 4.98 4.05 6.56
N PHE A 41 5.01 5.30 6.06
CA PHE A 41 4.90 6.53 6.86
C PHE A 41 3.91 7.55 6.29
N GLY A 42 2.75 7.09 5.80
CA GLY A 42 1.69 7.98 5.32
C GLY A 42 2.17 8.89 4.19
N TYR A 43 1.94 10.20 4.31
CA TYR A 43 2.34 11.19 3.31
C TYR A 43 3.80 11.68 3.50
N ASN A 44 4.63 10.87 4.16
CA ASN A 44 5.99 11.18 4.62
C ASN A 44 6.13 12.55 5.28
N SER A 45 5.15 12.93 6.09
CA SER A 45 5.26 14.13 6.91
C SER A 45 6.45 14.02 7.87
N PRO A 46 7.13 15.12 8.24
CA PRO A 46 8.09 15.10 9.35
C PRO A 46 7.49 14.63 10.69
N LEU A 47 6.16 14.64 10.83
CA LEU A 47 5.45 14.12 12.00
C LEU A 47 5.33 12.58 11.98
N GLU A 48 5.41 11.96 10.81
CA GLU A 48 5.21 10.51 10.59
C GLU A 48 6.56 9.84 10.32
N ASN A 49 7.37 10.45 9.45
CA ASN A 49 8.68 9.98 9.03
C ASN A 49 9.78 10.93 9.56
N PRO A 50 10.57 10.53 10.58
CA PRO A 50 11.64 11.36 11.12
C PRO A 50 12.80 11.58 10.14
N PHE A 51 12.85 10.85 9.02
CA PHE A 51 13.83 11.01 7.95
C PHE A 51 13.35 11.93 6.82
N SER A 52 12.12 12.43 6.90
CA SER A 52 11.56 13.36 5.93
C SER A 52 11.60 14.80 6.44
N THR A 53 11.86 15.75 5.53
CA THR A 53 11.90 17.19 5.84
C THR A 53 10.61 17.92 5.49
N HIS A 54 9.71 17.29 4.72
CA HIS A 54 8.44 17.83 4.26
C HIS A 54 7.53 16.69 3.78
N ARG A 55 6.24 16.94 3.61
CA ARG A 55 5.33 15.93 3.02
C ARG A 55 5.72 15.67 1.56
N GLN A 56 5.75 14.40 1.18
CA GLN A 56 6.10 13.95 -0.16
C GLN A 56 5.67 12.50 -0.36
N VAL A 57 5.52 12.10 -1.62
CA VAL A 57 5.45 10.68 -1.99
C VAL A 57 6.85 10.07 -1.99
N ASP A 58 6.96 8.74 -1.92
CA ASP A 58 8.25 8.06 -2.06
C ASP A 58 8.66 7.91 -3.54
N PHE A 59 9.98 7.88 -3.80
CA PHE A 59 10.55 7.34 -5.04
C PHE A 59 11.25 6.00 -4.74
N PRO A 60 11.21 4.97 -5.61
CA PRO A 60 10.70 4.95 -7.00
C PRO A 60 9.20 4.79 -7.21
N THR A 61 8.43 4.56 -6.15
CA THR A 61 7.00 4.25 -6.27
C THR A 61 6.19 5.36 -6.97
N SER A 62 6.64 6.62 -6.91
CA SER A 62 6.02 7.74 -7.64
C SER A 62 6.28 7.76 -9.15
N ASP A 63 7.17 6.92 -9.68
CA ASP A 63 7.43 6.87 -11.13
C ASP A 63 6.20 6.34 -11.90
N PRO A 64 5.77 6.97 -13.01
CA PRO A 64 4.60 6.56 -13.76
C PRO A 64 4.78 5.25 -14.54
N TRP A 65 5.98 4.65 -14.58
CA TRP A 65 6.24 3.35 -15.17
C TRP A 65 6.35 2.22 -14.14
N VAL A 66 6.06 2.54 -12.88
CA VAL A 66 6.03 1.61 -11.75
C VAL A 66 4.59 1.47 -11.26
N THR A 67 4.21 0.26 -10.85
CA THR A 67 2.98 0.01 -10.10
C THR A 67 3.25 0.26 -8.62
N SER A 68 2.62 1.31 -8.06
CA SER A 68 2.69 1.61 -6.64
C SER A 68 1.70 0.74 -5.87
N VAL A 69 2.20 -0.01 -4.88
CA VAL A 69 1.40 -0.91 -4.06
C VAL A 69 1.29 -0.39 -2.64
N GLY A 70 0.09 0.07 -2.27
CA GLY A 70 -0.25 0.57 -0.95
C GLY A 70 -0.72 -0.50 0.01
N GLY A 71 -1.19 -0.04 1.17
CA GLY A 71 -1.44 -0.90 2.33
C GLY A 71 -2.86 -0.88 2.85
N THR A 72 -3.39 -2.06 3.15
CA THR A 72 -4.66 -2.25 3.87
C THR A 72 -4.45 -2.95 5.22
N SER A 73 -5.43 -2.80 6.10
CA SER A 73 -5.61 -3.69 7.26
C SER A 73 -6.73 -4.68 6.91
N LEU A 74 -6.45 -5.98 6.96
CA LEU A 74 -7.36 -7.02 6.45
C LEU A 74 -7.95 -7.87 7.58
N ALA A 75 -9.27 -7.89 7.69
CA ALA A 75 -9.98 -8.80 8.58
C ALA A 75 -10.31 -10.11 7.86
N VAL A 76 -9.84 -11.22 8.43
CA VAL A 76 -10.12 -12.58 7.97
C VAL A 76 -10.92 -13.33 9.02
N GLY A 77 -12.09 -13.82 8.60
CA GLY A 77 -13.00 -14.54 9.47
C GLY A 77 -12.50 -15.92 9.87
N ARG A 78 -13.18 -16.53 10.84
CA ARG A 78 -12.83 -17.87 11.35
C ARG A 78 -12.82 -18.93 10.25
N ASN A 79 -13.64 -18.77 9.21
CA ASN A 79 -13.74 -19.70 8.10
C ASN A 79 -12.77 -19.36 6.95
N ARG A 80 -11.80 -18.46 7.20
CA ARG A 80 -10.83 -17.94 6.22
C ARG A 80 -11.48 -17.13 5.08
N ASP A 81 -12.66 -16.60 5.35
CA ASP A 81 -13.38 -15.69 4.49
C ASP A 81 -12.95 -14.24 4.71
N TYR A 82 -13.04 -13.46 3.63
CA TYR A 82 -12.90 -12.01 3.70
C TYR A 82 -14.04 -11.42 4.52
N GLU A 83 -13.73 -10.58 5.52
CA GLU A 83 -14.74 -9.82 6.25
C GLU A 83 -14.78 -8.35 5.80
N PHE A 84 -13.68 -7.62 6.01
CA PHE A 84 -13.54 -6.21 5.62
C PHE A 84 -12.08 -5.80 5.50
N GLU A 85 -11.85 -4.62 4.90
CA GLU A 85 -10.57 -3.91 4.92
C GLU A 85 -10.77 -2.45 5.29
N THR A 86 -9.74 -1.86 5.92
CA THR A 86 -9.55 -0.41 6.03
C THR A 86 -8.27 -0.01 5.31
N GLY A 87 -8.07 1.29 5.08
CA GLY A 87 -6.72 1.80 4.85
C GLY A 87 -5.79 1.37 5.98
N TRP A 88 -4.51 1.14 5.68
CA TRP A 88 -3.53 0.86 6.73
C TRP A 88 -3.12 2.17 7.40
N GLY A 89 -3.39 2.27 8.71
CA GLY A 89 -2.86 3.31 9.56
C GLY A 89 -3.18 3.04 11.02
N THR A 90 -2.18 3.23 11.87
CA THR A 90 -2.20 2.73 13.25
C THR A 90 -1.74 3.78 14.26
N LEU A 91 -2.61 4.03 15.23
CA LEU A 91 -2.29 4.63 16.53
C LEU A 91 -2.34 3.54 17.60
N PHE A 92 -1.44 3.59 18.58
CA PHE A 92 -1.45 2.67 19.72
C PHE A 92 -1.94 3.34 21.00
N ASP A 93 -2.90 2.70 21.65
CA ASP A 93 -3.39 3.03 22.98
C ASP A 93 -3.00 1.88 23.94
N PRO A 94 -1.90 2.01 24.72
CA PRO A 94 -1.52 0.99 25.69
C PRO A 94 -2.56 0.81 26.80
N LEU A 95 -2.73 -0.41 27.29
CA LEU A 95 -3.52 -0.68 28.49
C LEU A 95 -2.82 -0.06 29.70
N SER A 96 -3.57 0.64 30.54
CA SER A 96 -3.05 1.23 31.77
C SER A 96 -2.46 0.16 32.68
N ALA A 97 -1.51 0.53 33.53
CA ALA A 97 -0.93 -0.39 34.51
C ALA A 97 -1.98 -0.97 35.49
N SER A 98 -3.11 -0.29 35.70
CA SER A 98 -4.23 -0.77 36.50
C SER A 98 -5.15 -1.75 35.75
N GLY A 99 -4.98 -1.92 34.43
CA GLY A 99 -5.75 -2.86 33.60
C GLY A 99 -7.19 -2.44 33.29
N GLY A 100 -7.62 -1.25 33.72
CA GLY A 100 -9.01 -0.81 33.64
C GLY A 100 -9.33 0.18 32.52
N ALA A 101 -8.32 0.73 31.84
CA ALA A 101 -8.51 1.73 30.79
C ALA A 101 -7.34 1.73 29.80
N TRP A 102 -7.59 2.21 28.59
CA TRP A 102 -6.53 2.56 27.63
C TRP A 102 -6.00 3.96 27.95
N SER A 103 -4.68 4.17 27.80
CA SER A 103 -4.04 5.46 28.06
C SER A 103 -3.00 5.76 26.98
N PRO A 104 -3.24 6.75 26.10
CA PRO A 104 -4.40 7.67 26.11
C PRO A 104 -5.75 6.99 25.79
N PRO A 105 -6.88 7.71 26.00
CA PRO A 105 -8.19 7.22 25.56
C PRO A 105 -8.21 7.05 24.03
N PRO A 106 -8.83 5.98 23.50
CA PRO A 106 -8.85 5.74 22.06
C PRO A 106 -9.76 6.72 21.31
N PRO A 107 -9.46 7.04 20.03
CA PRO A 107 -8.20 6.70 19.36
C PRO A 107 -7.05 7.54 19.95
N GLY A 108 -5.83 6.98 19.94
CA GLY A 108 -4.64 7.63 20.47
C GLY A 108 -4.35 9.02 19.89
N ARG A 109 -3.31 9.69 20.37
CA ARG A 109 -3.02 11.07 19.94
C ARG A 109 -2.10 11.06 18.73
N TYR A 110 -2.47 11.80 17.70
CA TYR A 110 -1.57 12.05 16.59
C TYR A 110 -0.78 13.36 16.81
N PRO A 111 0.56 13.35 16.63
CA PRO A 111 1.38 12.25 16.12
C PRO A 111 2.02 11.37 17.21
N GLU A 112 1.81 11.63 18.50
CA GLU A 112 2.57 10.99 19.59
C GLU A 112 2.43 9.47 19.65
N ASP A 113 1.24 8.98 19.33
CA ASP A 113 0.86 7.57 19.40
C ASP A 113 0.83 6.91 18.02
N TYR A 114 1.21 7.64 16.97
CA TYR A 114 1.39 7.12 15.62
C TYR A 114 2.47 6.03 15.58
N ARG A 115 2.26 5.03 14.73
CA ARG A 115 3.22 3.94 14.53
C ARG A 115 3.68 3.89 13.08
N TYR A 116 2.81 3.43 12.20
CA TYR A 116 3.07 3.21 10.78
C TYR A 116 1.74 3.24 10.02
N SER A 117 1.81 3.53 8.73
CA SER A 117 0.64 3.56 7.85
C SER A 117 1.03 3.38 6.40
N GLY A 118 0.07 3.07 5.52
CA GLY A 118 0.33 2.93 4.09
C GLY A 118 0.72 4.26 3.45
N GLY A 119 1.74 4.25 2.60
CA GLY A 119 2.19 5.43 1.88
C GLY A 119 1.27 5.81 0.72
N GLY A 120 1.24 7.10 0.39
CA GLY A 120 0.36 7.61 -0.66
C GLY A 120 0.48 9.12 -0.86
N GLY A 121 -0.35 9.66 -1.75
CA GLY A 121 -0.41 11.08 -2.05
C GLY A 121 -0.06 11.45 -3.49
N VAL A 122 0.28 12.72 -3.71
CA VAL A 122 0.43 13.34 -5.03
C VAL A 122 1.88 13.70 -5.29
N SER A 123 2.42 13.23 -6.41
CA SER A 123 3.77 13.56 -6.88
C SER A 123 3.91 15.05 -7.19
N THR A 124 5.05 15.65 -6.80
CA THR A 124 5.42 17.01 -7.25
C THR A 124 6.22 17.00 -8.55
N VAL A 125 6.67 15.82 -8.98
CA VAL A 125 7.61 15.63 -10.09
C VAL A 125 6.92 15.12 -11.35
N TYR A 126 6.07 14.10 -11.23
CA TYR A 126 5.50 13.38 -12.35
C TYR A 126 4.08 13.84 -12.64
N ARG A 127 3.83 14.20 -13.91
CA ARG A 127 2.48 14.52 -14.37
C ARG A 127 1.58 13.29 -14.36
N GLN A 128 0.28 13.51 -14.24
CA GLN A 128 -0.70 12.44 -14.29
C GLN A 128 -0.57 11.65 -15.60
N PRO A 129 -0.28 10.34 -15.53
CA PRO A 129 -0.22 9.49 -16.72
C PRO A 129 -1.62 9.22 -17.29
N PHE A 130 -1.69 8.90 -18.57
CA PHE A 130 -2.97 8.74 -19.28
C PHE A 130 -3.90 7.71 -18.63
N TYR A 131 -3.35 6.63 -18.08
CA TYR A 131 -4.13 5.55 -17.46
C TYR A 131 -4.83 5.99 -16.17
N GLN A 132 -4.36 7.06 -15.50
CA GLN A 132 -4.99 7.61 -14.30
C GLN A 132 -6.14 8.58 -14.58
N GLN A 133 -6.24 9.14 -15.79
CA GLN A 133 -7.14 10.26 -16.08
C GLN A 133 -8.62 9.96 -15.84
N ALA A 134 -9.05 8.72 -16.06
CA ALA A 134 -10.44 8.31 -15.89
C ALA A 134 -10.79 7.90 -14.45
N ALA A 135 -9.79 7.58 -13.63
CA ALA A 135 -9.99 7.03 -12.29
C ALA A 135 -9.75 8.06 -11.19
N VAL A 136 -8.65 8.81 -11.29
CA VAL A 136 -8.18 9.72 -10.25
C VAL A 136 -8.95 11.04 -10.33
N PRO A 137 -9.60 11.49 -9.23
CA PRO A 137 -10.28 12.77 -9.20
C PRO A 137 -9.34 13.93 -9.56
N ALA A 138 -9.80 14.77 -10.48
CA ALA A 138 -9.06 15.95 -10.95
C ALA A 138 -8.69 16.96 -9.85
N GLY A 139 -9.48 17.00 -8.77
CA GLY A 139 -9.16 17.74 -7.55
C GLY A 139 -7.95 17.10 -6.85
N LEU A 140 -8.07 15.82 -6.48
CA LEU A 140 -6.98 15.08 -5.83
C LEU A 140 -5.64 15.22 -6.58
N ALA A 141 -5.64 14.95 -7.89
CA ALA A 141 -4.42 15.02 -8.70
C ALA A 141 -3.78 16.42 -8.82
N ARG A 142 -4.43 17.50 -8.35
CA ARG A 142 -3.88 18.85 -8.39
C ARG A 142 -3.44 19.39 -7.03
N HIS A 143 -3.85 18.78 -5.93
CA HIS A 143 -3.50 19.26 -4.59
C HIS A 143 -2.15 18.69 -4.17
N LEU A 144 -1.13 19.54 -4.17
CA LEU A 144 0.24 19.14 -3.89
C LEU A 144 0.49 18.97 -2.37
N PRO A 145 1.53 18.20 -1.98
CA PRO A 145 1.87 17.98 -0.58
C PRO A 145 2.10 19.27 0.22
N ASP A 146 2.61 20.32 -0.41
CA ASP A 146 2.86 21.63 0.21
C ASP A 146 1.58 22.48 0.43
N GLY A 147 0.42 21.98 -0.02
CA GLY A 147 -0.87 22.66 0.05
C GLY A 147 -1.15 23.59 -1.14
N SER A 148 -0.22 23.70 -2.10
CA SER A 148 -0.44 24.43 -3.33
C SER A 148 -1.29 23.62 -4.33
N VAL A 149 -1.74 24.29 -5.39
CA VAL A 149 -2.54 23.67 -6.46
C VAL A 149 -1.74 23.69 -7.75
N SER A 150 -1.43 22.52 -8.28
CA SER A 150 -0.76 22.37 -9.57
C SER A 150 -1.68 22.79 -10.73
N PRO A 151 -1.17 23.53 -11.74
CA PRO A 151 -1.95 23.88 -12.93
C PRO A 151 -2.32 22.65 -13.77
N THR A 152 -1.56 21.57 -13.66
CA THR A 152 -1.79 20.31 -14.38
C THR A 152 -1.98 19.15 -13.39
N PRO A 153 -2.86 18.18 -13.67
CA PRO A 153 -2.93 16.97 -12.87
C PRO A 153 -1.57 16.25 -12.78
N MET A 154 -1.26 15.74 -11.59
CA MET A 154 -0.03 15.04 -11.23
C MET A 154 -0.32 13.56 -10.94
N ARG A 155 0.74 12.73 -10.92
CA ARG A 155 0.67 11.30 -10.60
C ARG A 155 0.26 11.14 -9.13
N VAL A 156 -0.74 10.31 -8.87
CA VAL A 156 -1.21 10.00 -7.51
C VAL A 156 -0.88 8.56 -7.15
N ILE A 157 -0.34 8.28 -5.96
CA ILE A 157 -0.08 6.94 -5.43
C ILE A 157 -1.01 6.63 -4.25
N PRO A 158 -1.27 5.35 -3.94
CA PRO A 158 -0.85 4.16 -4.68
C PRO A 158 -1.73 3.88 -5.91
N ASP A 159 -1.35 2.91 -6.73
CA ASP A 159 -2.18 2.43 -7.84
C ASP A 159 -3.19 1.38 -7.38
N VAL A 160 -2.76 0.48 -6.49
CA VAL A 160 -3.52 -0.63 -5.90
C VAL A 160 -3.02 -0.86 -4.48
N SER A 161 -3.80 -1.54 -3.63
CA SER A 161 -3.34 -1.92 -2.29
C SER A 161 -3.53 -3.40 -1.98
N ALA A 162 -2.75 -3.89 -1.03
CA ALA A 162 -2.90 -5.23 -0.45
C ALA A 162 -2.57 -5.19 1.06
N VAL A 163 -2.72 -6.33 1.75
CA VAL A 163 -2.49 -6.41 3.19
C VAL A 163 -1.09 -5.92 3.57
N ALA A 164 -1.05 -4.94 4.48
CA ALA A 164 0.17 -4.29 4.92
C ALA A 164 0.25 -4.10 6.44
N ASP A 165 -0.88 -3.97 7.15
CA ASP A 165 -0.81 -3.72 8.60
C ASP A 165 -0.11 -4.89 9.33
N PRO A 166 1.01 -4.68 10.05
CA PRO A 166 1.66 -5.73 10.83
C PRO A 166 0.76 -6.39 11.90
N ASN A 167 -0.33 -5.74 12.27
CA ASN A 167 -1.32 -6.29 13.20
C ASN A 167 -2.27 -7.30 12.52
N THR A 168 -2.48 -7.19 11.22
CA THR A 168 -3.26 -8.13 10.40
C THR A 168 -2.41 -8.87 9.36
N GLY A 169 -1.08 -8.70 9.44
CA GLY A 169 -0.12 -9.14 8.44
C GLY A 169 0.24 -10.61 8.56
N MET A 170 1.43 -10.96 8.07
CA MET A 170 1.86 -12.34 7.95
C MET A 170 2.92 -12.71 8.99
N LEU A 171 2.92 -13.98 9.40
CA LEU A 171 4.05 -14.56 10.13
C LEU A 171 5.15 -14.90 9.12
N VAL A 172 6.31 -14.28 9.29
CA VAL A 172 7.49 -14.52 8.46
C VAL A 172 8.53 -15.27 9.28
N GLY A 173 9.05 -16.34 8.69
CA GLY A 173 10.19 -17.09 9.21
C GLY A 173 11.49 -16.40 8.86
N LEU A 174 12.33 -16.14 9.86
CA LEU A 174 13.65 -15.52 9.67
C LEU A 174 14.72 -16.21 10.51
N THR A 175 15.96 -16.09 10.06
CA THR A 175 17.13 -16.48 10.84
C THR A 175 17.50 -15.31 11.76
N ALA A 176 17.22 -15.45 13.06
CA ALA A 176 17.43 -14.41 14.06
C ALA A 176 18.67 -14.72 14.91
N ARG A 177 19.47 -13.68 15.20
CA ARG A 177 20.55 -13.76 16.18
C ARG A 177 19.94 -13.98 17.57
N GLN A 178 20.42 -14.99 18.27
CA GLN A 178 19.91 -15.37 19.58
C GLN A 178 20.38 -14.40 20.67
N PRO A 179 19.72 -14.35 21.85
CA PRO A 179 20.10 -13.48 22.95
C PRO A 179 21.53 -13.68 23.46
N ASP A 180 22.14 -14.85 23.22
CA ASP A 180 23.55 -15.14 23.54
C ASP A 180 24.55 -14.33 22.69
N GLY A 181 24.06 -13.69 21.63
CA GLY A 181 24.83 -12.92 20.68
C GLY A 181 25.84 -13.70 19.84
N ARG A 182 25.74 -15.03 19.78
CA ARG A 182 26.72 -15.89 19.10
C ARG A 182 26.05 -16.84 18.13
N THR A 183 24.84 -17.28 18.44
CA THR A 183 24.13 -18.26 17.63
C THR A 183 22.99 -17.62 16.83
N TYR A 184 22.58 -18.32 15.78
CA TYR A 184 21.42 -17.97 14.96
C TYR A 184 20.44 -19.14 14.99
N ALA A 185 19.15 -18.84 15.04
CA ALA A 185 18.10 -19.86 14.95
C ALA A 185 16.87 -19.31 14.23
N PHE A 186 16.02 -20.23 13.79
CA PHE A 186 14.73 -19.88 13.20
C PHE A 186 13.85 -19.15 14.21
N SER A 187 13.21 -18.06 13.77
CA SER A 187 12.19 -17.33 14.52
C SER A 187 11.03 -16.98 13.61
N LEU A 188 9.83 -16.94 14.18
CA LEU A 188 8.64 -16.36 13.54
C LEU A 188 8.43 -14.97 14.12
N ALA A 189 8.21 -14.00 13.23
CA ALA A 189 7.80 -12.66 13.62
C ALA A 189 6.65 -12.18 12.73
N ARG A 190 5.82 -11.29 13.29
CA ARG A 190 4.77 -10.62 12.54
C ARG A 190 5.40 -9.51 11.73
N PHE A 191 5.18 -9.54 10.42
CA PHE A 191 5.58 -8.49 9.51
C PHE A 191 4.37 -7.93 8.79
N GLY A 192 4.55 -6.69 8.35
CA GLY A 192 3.63 -5.93 7.53
C GLY A 192 4.46 -4.95 6.71
N GLY A 193 3.99 -3.71 6.60
CA GLY A 193 4.52 -2.75 5.65
C GLY A 193 3.85 -2.89 4.29
N THR A 194 3.87 -1.82 3.50
CA THR A 194 3.69 -1.91 2.04
C THR A 194 4.79 -2.77 1.41
N SER A 195 5.90 -2.99 2.14
CA SER A 195 6.88 -4.05 1.90
C SER A 195 6.31 -5.48 1.90
N LEU A 196 5.21 -5.73 2.61
CA LEU A 196 4.44 -6.99 2.52
C LEU A 196 3.44 -6.94 1.36
N ALA A 197 2.74 -5.81 1.21
CA ALA A 197 1.71 -5.66 0.18
C ALA A 197 2.28 -5.81 -1.24
N CYS A 198 3.45 -5.23 -1.50
CA CYS A 198 4.13 -5.26 -2.80
C CYS A 198 4.36 -6.71 -3.32
N PRO A 199 5.05 -7.60 -2.59
CA PRO A 199 5.24 -8.99 -3.04
C PRO A 199 3.93 -9.80 -3.05
N VAL A 200 2.96 -9.47 -2.17
CA VAL A 200 1.62 -10.09 -2.25
C VAL A 200 0.95 -9.77 -3.58
N PHE A 201 0.93 -8.50 -3.97
CA PHE A 201 0.35 -8.09 -5.25
C PHE A 201 1.16 -8.60 -6.45
N ALA A 202 2.49 -8.62 -6.36
CA ALA A 202 3.34 -9.22 -7.40
C ALA A 202 3.03 -10.71 -7.63
N GLY A 203 2.72 -11.47 -6.56
CA GLY A 203 2.23 -12.85 -6.67
C GLY A 203 0.88 -12.94 -7.38
N ILE A 204 -0.05 -12.05 -7.03
CA ILE A 204 -1.37 -11.96 -7.70
C ILE A 204 -1.23 -11.60 -9.19
N GLU A 205 -0.28 -10.73 -9.53
CA GLU A 205 0.03 -10.41 -10.93
C GLU A 205 0.64 -11.61 -11.66
N ALA A 206 1.46 -12.42 -10.99
CA ALA A 206 1.97 -13.66 -11.58
C ALA A 206 0.83 -14.64 -11.91
N ASP A 207 -0.15 -14.77 -11.01
CA ASP A 207 -1.36 -15.57 -11.26
C ASP A 207 -2.21 -14.97 -12.38
N ALA A 208 -2.30 -13.64 -12.47
CA ALA A 208 -2.98 -12.94 -13.56
C ALA A 208 -2.29 -13.19 -14.93
N GLN A 209 -0.95 -13.16 -14.99
CA GLN A 209 -0.19 -13.54 -16.18
C GLN A 209 -0.45 -15.00 -16.57
N GLN A 210 -0.52 -15.91 -15.60
CA GLN A 210 -0.86 -17.31 -15.84
C GLN A 210 -2.29 -17.45 -16.40
N ALA A 211 -3.26 -16.74 -15.83
CA ALA A 211 -4.65 -16.75 -16.29
C ALA A 211 -4.82 -16.15 -17.70
N ALA A 212 -4.05 -15.11 -18.03
CA ALA A 212 -4.03 -14.50 -19.36
C ALA A 212 -3.37 -15.37 -20.42
N GLY A 213 -2.43 -16.23 -20.03
CA GLY A 213 -1.62 -17.05 -20.93
C GLY A 213 -0.46 -16.30 -21.61
N PHE A 214 -0.16 -15.08 -21.16
CA PHE A 214 0.96 -14.27 -21.64
C PHE A 214 1.42 -13.27 -20.56
N GLN A 215 2.62 -12.70 -20.74
CA GLN A 215 3.17 -11.70 -19.83
C GLN A 215 2.40 -10.38 -19.96
N LEU A 216 1.84 -9.89 -18.85
CA LEU A 216 1.11 -8.63 -18.80
C LEU A 216 2.05 -7.41 -18.84
N GLY A 217 3.26 -7.54 -18.30
CA GLY A 217 4.27 -6.49 -18.29
C GLY A 217 3.85 -5.32 -17.39
N PHE A 218 3.90 -4.10 -17.94
CA PHE A 218 3.50 -2.90 -17.21
C PHE A 218 2.01 -2.93 -16.84
N ALA A 219 1.72 -3.14 -15.55
CA ALA A 219 0.38 -3.49 -15.07
C ALA A 219 -0.61 -2.30 -14.98
N ASN A 220 -0.14 -1.06 -14.85
CA ASN A 220 -1.03 0.07 -14.54
C ASN A 220 -2.18 0.21 -15.54
N PRO A 221 -1.98 0.21 -16.88
CA PRO A 221 -3.11 0.27 -17.82
C PRO A 221 -4.15 -0.84 -17.60
N ALA A 222 -3.73 -2.06 -17.23
CA ALA A 222 -4.62 -3.18 -16.97
C ALA A 222 -5.38 -3.05 -15.64
N ILE A 223 -4.73 -2.51 -14.61
CA ILE A 223 -5.33 -2.17 -13.31
C ILE A 223 -6.41 -1.10 -13.51
N TYR A 224 -6.06 0.03 -14.14
CA TYR A 224 -6.99 1.15 -14.34
C TYR A 224 -8.13 0.83 -15.31
N ALA A 225 -7.92 -0.05 -16.31
CA ALA A 225 -9.00 -0.56 -17.17
C ALA A 225 -10.05 -1.39 -16.40
N ARG A 226 -9.72 -1.86 -15.19
CA ARG A 226 -10.58 -2.66 -14.30
C ARG A 226 -11.08 -1.89 -13.09
N TYR A 227 -10.76 -0.61 -12.98
CA TYR A 227 -11.28 0.25 -11.92
C TYR A 227 -12.82 0.26 -11.93
N ARG A 228 -13.43 0.19 -10.74
CA ARG A 228 -14.90 0.08 -10.52
C ARG A 228 -15.55 -1.15 -11.16
N THR A 229 -14.79 -2.22 -11.32
CA THR A 229 -15.33 -3.56 -11.62
C THR A 229 -15.18 -4.47 -10.41
N ALA A 230 -15.73 -5.68 -10.47
CA ALA A 230 -15.54 -6.68 -9.41
C ALA A 230 -14.09 -7.18 -9.28
N ALA A 231 -13.18 -6.75 -10.16
CA ALA A 231 -11.76 -7.05 -10.06
C ALA A 231 -11.13 -6.52 -8.77
N PHE A 232 -11.66 -5.41 -8.24
CA PHE A 232 -11.17 -4.77 -7.02
C PHE A 232 -12.29 -4.57 -5.99
N ARG A 233 -11.93 -4.61 -4.71
CA ARG A 233 -12.75 -4.15 -3.61
C ARG A 233 -12.36 -2.72 -3.28
N ASP A 234 -13.37 -1.86 -3.28
CA ASP A 234 -13.24 -0.48 -2.83
C ASP A 234 -13.00 -0.47 -1.31
N VAL A 235 -11.86 0.08 -0.88
CA VAL A 235 -11.46 0.10 0.54
C VAL A 235 -11.83 1.46 1.12
N THR A 236 -12.39 1.47 2.34
CA THR A 236 -12.72 2.72 3.04
C THR A 236 -12.30 2.63 4.49
N ASP A 237 -12.07 3.76 5.17
CA ASP A 237 -11.68 3.76 6.58
C ASP A 237 -12.81 3.29 7.53
N HIS A 238 -14.05 3.25 7.01
CA HIS A 238 -15.26 3.00 7.79
C HIS A 238 -16.16 1.90 7.17
N PRO A 239 -15.63 0.69 6.93
CA PRO A 239 -16.34 -0.36 6.21
C PRO A 239 -17.55 -0.91 6.99
N LEU A 240 -17.57 -0.73 8.32
CA LEU A 240 -18.64 -1.18 9.22
C LEU A 240 -19.43 -0.01 9.83
N GLY A 241 -19.39 1.16 9.19
CA GLY A 241 -20.00 2.39 9.66
C GLY A 241 -19.01 3.33 10.35
N PRO A 242 -19.48 4.47 10.90
CA PRO A 242 -18.65 5.64 11.21
C PRO A 242 -17.74 5.49 12.44
N ARG A 243 -17.72 4.32 13.09
CA ARG A 243 -16.88 4.09 14.27
C ARG A 243 -15.50 3.62 13.82
N HIS A 244 -14.47 4.07 14.52
CA HIS A 244 -13.14 3.50 14.36
C HIS A 244 -13.14 2.02 14.75
N LEU A 245 -12.42 1.24 13.96
CA LEU A 245 -12.16 -0.16 14.24
C LEU A 245 -10.83 -0.28 14.96
N PHE A 246 -10.75 -1.28 15.85
CA PHE A 246 -9.57 -1.52 16.65
C PHE A 246 -9.35 -3.02 16.80
N LEU A 247 -8.10 -3.40 17.02
CA LEU A 247 -7.73 -4.73 17.49
C LEU A 247 -6.98 -4.64 18.81
N VAL A 248 -7.18 -5.64 19.65
CA VAL A 248 -6.41 -5.81 20.89
C VAL A 248 -5.28 -6.79 20.62
N ARG A 249 -4.08 -6.42 21.03
CA ARG A 249 -2.86 -7.21 20.84
C ARG A 249 -2.05 -7.26 22.12
N ASN A 250 -1.42 -8.42 22.35
CA ASN A 250 -0.42 -8.59 23.38
C ASN A 250 0.97 -8.69 22.76
N ASP A 251 1.92 -7.99 23.36
CA ASP A 251 3.33 -7.97 22.98
C ASP A 251 4.23 -8.41 24.11
N TYR A 252 5.34 -9.07 23.77
CA TYR A 252 6.40 -9.30 24.72
C TYR A 252 7.10 -7.98 25.05
N THR A 253 7.32 -7.71 26.34
CA THR A 253 8.18 -6.59 26.75
C THR A 253 9.59 -6.72 26.16
N ASN A 254 10.12 -7.95 26.09
CA ASN A 254 11.34 -8.26 25.35
C ASN A 254 11.04 -9.31 24.26
N PRO A 255 10.91 -8.90 22.98
CA PRO A 255 10.59 -9.82 21.90
C PRO A 255 11.72 -10.81 21.58
N ALA A 256 12.99 -10.48 21.90
CA ALA A 256 14.14 -11.34 21.63
C ALA A 256 14.21 -12.54 22.59
N THR A 257 13.87 -12.34 23.87
CA THR A 257 13.90 -13.39 24.89
C THR A 257 12.53 -14.00 25.18
N ARG A 258 11.44 -13.32 24.78
CA ARG A 258 10.06 -13.66 25.14
C ARG A 258 9.83 -13.73 26.66
N MET A 259 10.60 -12.94 27.40
CA MET A 259 10.56 -12.84 28.86
C MET A 259 9.91 -11.53 29.31
N GLY A 260 9.41 -11.52 30.54
CA GLY A 260 8.76 -10.37 31.17
C GLY A 260 7.24 -10.37 31.00
N PRO A 261 6.54 -9.36 31.57
CA PRO A 261 5.10 -9.22 31.39
C PRO A 261 4.76 -8.95 29.93
N LEU A 262 3.52 -9.28 29.55
CA LEU A 262 2.97 -8.85 28.26
C LEU A 262 2.53 -7.38 28.36
N VAL A 263 2.74 -6.64 27.28
CA VAL A 263 2.16 -5.31 27.08
C VAL A 263 0.93 -5.49 26.21
N THR A 264 -0.24 -5.10 26.71
CA THR A 264 -1.48 -5.09 25.94
C THR A 264 -1.67 -3.72 25.32
N VAL A 265 -1.92 -3.68 24.01
CA VAL A 265 -2.21 -2.47 23.26
C VAL A 265 -3.54 -2.61 22.52
N LEU A 266 -4.27 -1.51 22.44
CA LEU A 266 -5.33 -1.35 21.45
C LEU A 266 -4.72 -0.61 20.25
N ALA A 267 -4.85 -1.19 19.06
CA ALA A 267 -4.35 -0.62 17.82
C ALA A 267 -5.53 -0.18 16.97
N SER A 268 -5.55 1.09 16.57
CA SER A 268 -6.55 1.59 15.63
C SER A 268 -6.30 1.05 14.22
N LEU A 269 -7.38 0.94 13.45
CA LEU A 269 -7.37 0.61 12.03
C LEU A 269 -7.94 1.79 11.24
N GLY A 270 -7.33 2.10 10.09
CA GLY A 270 -7.83 3.14 9.17
C GLY A 270 -7.49 4.58 9.58
N ILE A 271 -6.53 4.80 10.48
CA ILE A 271 -6.06 6.16 10.83
C ILE A 271 -4.70 6.39 10.19
N ASN A 272 -4.70 6.80 8.92
CA ASN A 272 -3.50 7.07 8.12
C ASN A 272 -3.18 8.57 8.12
N GLY A 273 -2.55 9.02 9.21
CA GLY A 273 -2.22 10.43 9.42
C GLY A 273 -3.43 11.29 9.81
N GLU A 274 -3.17 12.53 10.23
CA GLU A 274 -4.20 13.53 10.51
C GLU A 274 -3.87 14.90 9.88
N GLY A 275 -4.87 15.78 9.83
CA GLY A 275 -4.72 17.13 9.32
C GLY A 275 -4.26 17.17 7.86
N ALA A 276 -3.20 17.93 7.58
CA ALA A 276 -2.63 18.06 6.24
C ALA A 276 -1.85 16.82 5.76
N SER A 277 -1.61 15.85 6.65
CA SER A 277 -0.92 14.59 6.35
C SER A 277 -1.89 13.42 6.17
N ALA A 278 -3.18 13.63 6.40
CA ALA A 278 -4.17 12.56 6.33
C ALA A 278 -4.34 12.04 4.90
N LEU A 279 -4.11 10.74 4.72
CA LEU A 279 -4.51 9.98 3.55
C LEU A 279 -5.78 9.21 3.92
N LYS A 280 -6.87 9.40 3.17
CA LYS A 280 -8.19 8.88 3.56
C LYS A 280 -8.65 7.85 2.54
N ALA A 281 -8.96 6.64 3.02
CA ALA A 281 -9.60 5.65 2.18
C ALA A 281 -11.09 5.98 2.05
N VAL A 282 -11.55 6.30 0.85
CA VAL A 282 -12.89 6.79 0.56
C VAL A 282 -13.50 6.02 -0.61
N THR A 283 -14.80 6.19 -0.87
CA THR A 283 -15.43 5.52 -2.01
C THR A 283 -14.82 5.94 -3.35
N GLY A 284 -14.33 4.98 -4.11
CA GLY A 284 -13.64 5.18 -5.38
C GLY A 284 -12.14 5.34 -5.21
N TYR A 285 -11.46 5.85 -6.23
CA TYR A 285 -10.02 6.05 -6.17
C TYR A 285 -9.67 7.09 -5.10
N ASP A 286 -8.71 6.73 -4.26
CA ASP A 286 -8.13 7.59 -3.23
C ASP A 286 -6.62 7.42 -3.13
N ASP A 287 -5.98 8.36 -2.44
CA ASP A 287 -4.53 8.41 -2.25
C ASP A 287 -4.05 7.63 -1.01
N ALA A 288 -4.91 6.79 -0.40
CA ALA A 288 -4.53 5.85 0.65
C ALA A 288 -4.45 4.40 0.12
N THR A 289 -5.34 4.05 -0.80
CA THR A 289 -5.58 2.67 -1.25
C THR A 289 -5.72 2.50 -2.76
N GLY A 290 -5.65 3.58 -3.54
CA GLY A 290 -5.63 3.53 -5.00
C GLY A 290 -6.96 3.03 -5.55
N VAL A 291 -6.94 2.04 -6.46
CA VAL A 291 -8.18 1.39 -6.94
C VAL A 291 -8.78 0.40 -5.93
N GLY A 292 -8.17 0.24 -4.76
CA GLY A 292 -8.55 -0.72 -3.73
C GLY A 292 -7.75 -2.02 -3.78
N SER A 293 -8.29 -3.09 -3.22
CA SER A 293 -7.61 -4.40 -3.09
C SER A 293 -8.11 -5.42 -4.12
N PRO A 294 -7.26 -6.37 -4.58
CA PRO A 294 -7.65 -7.35 -5.58
C PRO A 294 -8.71 -8.34 -5.05
N TYR A 295 -9.76 -8.61 -5.84
CA TYR A 295 -10.78 -9.62 -5.55
C TYR A 295 -11.00 -10.60 -6.71
N LEU A 296 -11.65 -10.18 -7.80
CA LEU A 296 -11.77 -10.98 -9.02
C LEU A 296 -10.73 -10.57 -10.08
N TYR A 297 -9.61 -10.00 -9.64
CA TYR A 297 -8.58 -9.46 -10.52
C TYR A 297 -8.01 -10.54 -11.45
N VAL A 298 -7.54 -11.67 -10.91
CA VAL A 298 -7.03 -12.80 -11.72
C VAL A 298 -8.09 -13.34 -12.69
N GLN A 299 -9.32 -13.51 -12.21
CA GLN A 299 -10.44 -14.03 -13.01
C GLN A 299 -10.80 -13.09 -14.17
N SER A 300 -10.58 -11.79 -14.03
CA SER A 300 -10.81 -10.83 -15.10
C SER A 300 -9.80 -10.91 -16.25
N PHE A 301 -8.81 -11.81 -16.18
CA PHE A 301 -7.94 -12.21 -17.29
C PHE A 301 -8.29 -13.57 -17.89
N THR A 302 -9.23 -14.32 -17.27
CA THR A 302 -9.74 -15.56 -17.84
C THR A 302 -10.78 -15.24 -18.92
N GLY A 303 -10.53 -15.66 -20.17
CA GLY A 303 -11.43 -15.41 -21.31
C GLY A 303 -10.87 -14.51 -22.41
N SER A 304 -9.73 -13.84 -22.18
CA SER A 304 -8.91 -13.25 -23.25
C SER A 304 -8.02 -14.32 -23.90
N ALA A 305 -8.63 -15.34 -24.48
CA ALA A 305 -7.89 -16.40 -25.18
C ALA A 305 -7.21 -15.87 -26.45
N GLY A 306 -5.91 -15.60 -26.40
CA GLY A 306 -4.96 -15.63 -27.54
C GLY A 306 -5.21 -14.66 -28.73
N PRO A 307 -4.24 -14.52 -29.64
CA PRO A 307 -4.29 -13.54 -30.73
C PRO A 307 -5.31 -13.95 -31.80
N GLY A 308 -6.56 -13.53 -31.62
CA GLY A 308 -7.64 -13.75 -32.59
C GLY A 308 -8.76 -12.70 -32.54
N ALA A 309 -8.81 -11.86 -31.51
CA ALA A 309 -9.77 -10.76 -31.43
C ALA A 309 -9.26 -9.57 -32.25
N ARG A 310 -9.53 -9.62 -33.56
CA ARG A 310 -9.30 -8.54 -34.52
C ARG A 310 -9.83 -7.21 -33.98
N LEU A 311 -8.93 -6.25 -33.81
CA LEU A 311 -9.19 -4.85 -34.11
C LEU A 311 -9.72 -4.78 -35.55
N ARG A 312 -11.04 -4.85 -35.73
CA ARG A 312 -11.69 -4.22 -36.88
C ARG A 312 -11.78 -2.73 -36.56
N ALA A 313 -10.64 -2.05 -36.67
CA ALA A 313 -10.64 -0.64 -37.00
C ALA A 313 -11.33 -0.53 -38.36
N GLY A 314 -12.51 0.09 -38.38
CA GLY A 314 -13.18 0.44 -39.61
C GLY A 314 -12.33 1.47 -40.35
N LEU A 315 -11.59 1.02 -41.36
CA LEU A 315 -11.06 1.86 -42.41
C LEU A 315 -11.12 1.13 -43.75
N GLY A 316 -12.02 1.65 -44.59
CA GLY A 316 -11.85 1.73 -46.04
C GLY A 316 -12.92 1.01 -46.86
N PRO A 317 -13.10 1.41 -48.13
CA PRO A 317 -12.84 2.70 -48.78
C PRO A 317 -14.08 3.62 -48.86
#